data_AF-A0A430M4V1-F1
#
_entry.id   AF-A0A430M4V1-F1
#
_cell.length_a   1.000
_cell.length_b   1.000
_cell.length_c   1.000
_cell.angle_alpha   90.00
_cell.angle_beta   90.00
_cell.angle_gamma   90.00
#
_symmetry.space_group_name_H-M   'P 1'
#
loop_
_entity.id
_entity.type
_entity.pdbx_description
1 polymer ?
#
loop_
_entity_poly.entity_id
_entity_poly.type
_entity_poly.pdbx_seq_one_letter_code
_entity_poly.pdbx_strand_id
1 'polypeptide(L)'
;MIQGTEAQSSLKPFPALRNNEQMQSLKHMINYDWLLQRIDQFPEILSEARDVFYQVKLQALLESDAKPIHGDFCPQNSLLPDAPLDSQNNISLFIVDWENAQLGVENLDHGEMIGELYSLWLSQKTDAALWVMQGYSDGLGPRPTDFIWRLAVQVGVHLLSFGTFGGTASQAEGVARHGKDIMVNAWKKNRAWFEECELSCLFARAEE
;
A
#
# COMPACT_ATOMS: atom_id res chain seq x y z
N MET A 1 -36.36 8.15 -40.15
CA MET A 1 -36.26 7.33 -38.93
C MET A 1 -35.18 6.29 -39.16
N ILE A 2 -33.97 6.56 -38.68
CA ILE A 2 -32.88 5.58 -38.66
C ILE A 2 -32.69 5.28 -37.18
N GLN A 3 -33.07 4.07 -36.77
CA GLN A 3 -32.82 3.55 -35.44
C GLN A 3 -31.30 3.37 -35.30
N GLY A 4 -30.68 4.23 -34.49
CA GLY A 4 -29.32 4.00 -34.02
C GLY A 4 -29.38 2.87 -33.00
N THR A 5 -28.83 1.71 -33.37
CA THR A 5 -28.52 0.65 -32.43
C THR A 5 -27.43 1.16 -31.49
N GLU A 6 -27.81 1.45 -30.25
CA GLU A 6 -26.87 1.57 -29.14
C GLU A 6 -26.13 0.24 -29.01
N ALA A 7 -24.88 0.21 -29.47
CA ALA A 7 -23.95 -0.83 -29.05
C ALA A 7 -23.69 -0.61 -27.57
N GLN A 8 -24.42 -1.33 -26.72
CA GLN A 8 -24.04 -1.57 -25.33
C GLN A 8 -22.61 -2.13 -25.33
N SER A 9 -21.65 -1.27 -24.99
CA SER A 9 -20.25 -1.65 -24.76
C SER A 9 -20.21 -2.59 -23.56
N SER A 10 -20.27 -3.89 -23.83
CA SER A 10 -20.14 -4.97 -22.83
C SER A 10 -18.71 -5.49 -22.72
N LEU A 11 -17.71 -4.64 -22.94
CA LEU A 11 -16.32 -4.95 -22.62
C LEU A 11 -16.14 -4.99 -21.09
N LYS A 12 -16.42 -6.14 -20.48
CA LYS A 12 -16.03 -6.45 -19.09
C LYS A 12 -14.51 -6.68 -19.10
N PRO A 13 -13.64 -5.72 -18.71
CA PRO A 13 -12.35 -5.59 -19.39
C PRO A 13 -11.23 -6.52 -18.91
N PHE A 14 -11.44 -7.46 -17.99
CA PHE A 14 -10.33 -8.19 -17.37
C PHE A 14 -10.60 -9.70 -17.13
N PRO A 15 -10.84 -10.51 -18.18
CA PRO A 15 -11.05 -11.96 -18.01
C PRO A 15 -9.88 -12.67 -17.32
N ALA A 16 -8.65 -12.24 -17.60
CA ALA A 16 -7.44 -12.82 -17.01
C ALA A 16 -7.33 -12.58 -15.49
N LEU A 17 -7.78 -11.42 -15.00
CA LEU A 17 -7.68 -11.07 -13.57
C LEU A 17 -8.75 -11.75 -12.71
N ARG A 18 -9.92 -12.04 -13.29
CA ARG A 18 -11.04 -12.69 -12.58
C ARG A 18 -10.73 -14.09 -12.12
N ASN A 19 -9.88 -14.79 -12.87
CA ASN A 19 -9.52 -16.18 -12.56
C ASN A 19 -8.31 -16.27 -11.63
N ASN A 20 -7.78 -15.14 -11.16
CA ASN A 20 -6.59 -15.12 -10.30
C ASN A 20 -6.92 -15.17 -8.80
N GLU A 21 -7.90 -16.00 -8.42
CA GLU A 21 -8.31 -16.22 -7.02
C GLU A 21 -7.15 -16.75 -6.15
N GLN A 22 -6.21 -17.46 -6.77
CA GLN A 22 -5.00 -17.94 -6.11
C GLN A 22 -4.11 -16.79 -5.63
N MET A 23 -3.88 -15.76 -6.47
CA MET A 23 -3.10 -14.59 -6.05
C MET A 23 -3.85 -13.74 -5.02
N GLN A 24 -5.19 -13.70 -5.07
CA GLN A 24 -5.99 -13.02 -4.04
C GLN A 24 -5.80 -13.69 -2.68
N SER A 25 -5.88 -15.01 -2.67
CA SER A 25 -5.66 -15.82 -1.47
C SER A 25 -4.22 -15.67 -0.95
N LEU A 26 -3.23 -15.66 -1.85
CA LEU A 26 -1.83 -15.48 -1.50
C LEU A 26 -1.56 -14.11 -0.90
N LYS A 27 -1.97 -13.01 -1.55
CA LYS A 27 -1.77 -11.66 -0.99
C LYS A 27 -2.55 -11.47 0.30
N HIS A 28 -3.72 -12.08 0.47
CA HIS A 28 -4.44 -12.04 1.75
C HIS A 28 -3.66 -12.75 2.87
N MET A 29 -3.14 -13.95 2.60
CA MET A 29 -2.30 -14.69 3.55
C MET A 29 -1.06 -13.87 3.94
N ILE A 30 -0.33 -13.36 2.96
CA ILE A 30 0.88 -12.56 3.18
C ILE A 30 0.57 -11.30 4.00
N ASN A 31 -0.47 -10.56 3.63
CA ASN A 31 -0.77 -9.28 4.29
C ASN A 31 -1.38 -9.48 5.68
N TYR A 32 -2.24 -10.46 5.89
CA TYR A 32 -3.06 -10.50 7.11
C TYR A 32 -2.81 -11.73 7.98
N ASP A 33 -2.39 -12.87 7.42
CA ASP A 33 -1.98 -14.01 8.25
C ASP A 33 -0.58 -13.78 8.81
N TRP A 34 0.37 -13.32 7.98
CA TRP A 34 1.71 -13.02 8.48
C TRP A 34 1.72 -11.85 9.46
N LEU A 35 0.87 -10.83 9.26
CA LEU A 35 0.66 -9.75 10.24
C LEU A 35 0.41 -10.31 11.65
N LEU A 36 -0.49 -11.29 11.78
CA LEU A 36 -0.78 -11.89 13.08
C LEU A 36 0.40 -12.73 13.61
N GLN A 37 1.11 -13.44 12.73
CA GLN A 37 2.32 -14.18 13.10
C GLN A 37 3.45 -13.26 13.61
N ARG A 38 3.50 -11.99 13.16
CA ARG A 38 4.50 -11.04 13.67
C ARG A 38 4.32 -10.74 15.15
N ILE A 39 3.10 -10.83 15.68
CA ILE A 39 2.87 -10.65 17.11
C ILE A 39 3.70 -11.66 17.92
N ASP A 40 3.76 -12.91 17.47
CA ASP A 40 4.52 -13.96 18.15
C ASP A 40 6.03 -13.77 17.98
N GLN A 41 6.47 -13.10 16.91
CA GLN A 41 7.88 -12.76 16.68
C GLN A 41 8.35 -11.56 17.51
N PHE A 42 7.48 -10.57 17.73
CA PHE A 42 7.81 -9.33 18.46
C PHE A 42 6.79 -9.05 19.58
N PRO A 43 6.62 -9.95 20.56
CA PRO A 43 5.52 -9.87 21.54
C PRO A 43 5.59 -8.63 22.41
N GLU A 44 6.80 -8.21 22.82
CA GLU A 44 7.00 -7.00 23.64
C GLU A 44 6.64 -5.70 22.91
N ILE A 45 6.60 -5.74 21.57
CA ILE A 45 6.32 -4.56 20.75
C ILE A 45 4.85 -4.56 20.32
N LEU A 46 4.33 -5.72 19.89
CA LEU A 46 3.09 -5.83 19.12
C LEU A 46 1.88 -6.33 19.91
N SER A 47 2.06 -6.95 21.09
CA SER A 47 0.96 -7.61 21.81
C SER A 47 -0.19 -6.67 22.16
N GLU A 48 0.09 -5.41 22.50
CA GLU A 48 -0.90 -4.40 22.83
C GLU A 48 -1.79 -3.97 21.64
N ALA A 49 -1.31 -4.20 20.41
CA ALA A 49 -2.02 -3.86 19.18
C ALA A 49 -2.77 -5.05 18.57
N ARG A 50 -2.75 -6.23 19.23
CA ARG A 50 -3.36 -7.47 18.75
C ARG A 50 -4.80 -7.28 18.29
N ASP A 51 -5.62 -6.58 19.08
CA ASP A 51 -7.03 -6.34 18.74
C ASP A 51 -7.20 -5.53 17.46
N VAL A 52 -6.36 -4.50 17.26
CA VAL A 52 -6.34 -3.71 16.02
C VAL A 52 -5.98 -4.58 14.83
N PHE A 53 -4.97 -5.44 14.97
CA PHE A 53 -4.53 -6.32 13.87
C PHE A 53 -5.62 -7.32 13.47
N TYR A 54 -6.34 -7.88 14.44
CA TYR A 54 -7.50 -8.72 14.15
C TYR A 54 -8.61 -7.95 13.43
N GLN A 55 -8.92 -6.73 13.89
CA GLN A 55 -9.95 -5.91 13.24
C GLN A 55 -9.57 -5.51 11.81
N VAL A 56 -8.30 -5.18 11.55
CA VAL A 56 -7.77 -4.91 10.21
C VAL A 56 -7.95 -6.13 9.30
N LYS A 57 -7.58 -7.33 9.77
CA LYS A 57 -7.79 -8.58 9.01
C LYS A 57 -9.28 -8.82 8.71
N LEU A 58 -10.16 -8.61 9.69
CA LEU A 58 -11.61 -8.75 9.49
C LEU A 58 -12.14 -7.74 8.47
N GLN A 59 -11.71 -6.48 8.53
CA GLN A 59 -12.09 -5.47 7.53
C GLN A 59 -11.65 -5.90 6.13
N ALA A 60 -10.43 -6.39 5.97
CA ALA A 60 -9.91 -6.85 4.68
C ALA A 60 -10.70 -8.02 4.08
N LEU A 61 -11.34 -8.86 4.90
CA LEU A 61 -12.24 -9.93 4.44
C LEU A 61 -13.61 -9.41 3.97
N LEU A 62 -14.00 -8.22 4.39
CA LEU A 62 -15.29 -7.59 4.04
C LEU A 62 -15.16 -6.64 2.84
N GLU A 63 -13.94 -6.31 2.43
CA GLU A 63 -13.66 -5.46 1.27
C GLU A 63 -14.09 -6.15 -0.03
N SER A 64 -14.98 -5.49 -0.78
CA SER A 64 -15.62 -6.04 -1.99
C SER A 64 -15.47 -5.14 -3.23
N ASP A 65 -14.78 -3.99 -3.09
CA ASP A 65 -14.50 -3.10 -4.21
C ASP A 65 -13.39 -3.68 -5.10
N ALA A 66 -13.79 -4.54 -6.03
CA ALA A 66 -12.91 -5.35 -6.86
C ALA A 66 -12.47 -4.56 -8.11
N LYS A 67 -11.37 -3.81 -7.99
CA LYS A 67 -10.72 -3.07 -9.08
C LYS A 67 -9.50 -3.82 -9.61
N PRO A 68 -9.11 -3.64 -10.89
CA PRO A 68 -7.84 -4.15 -11.38
C PRO A 68 -6.69 -3.52 -10.59
N ILE A 69 -5.87 -4.36 -9.98
CA ILE A 69 -4.64 -3.97 -9.29
C ILE A 69 -3.47 -4.81 -9.81
N HIS A 70 -2.27 -4.27 -9.70
CA HIS A 70 -1.03 -4.96 -10.03
C HIS A 70 -0.76 -6.12 -9.05
N GLY A 71 -1.10 -5.94 -7.77
CA GLY A 71 -0.91 -6.96 -6.73
C GLY A 71 0.55 -7.14 -6.29
N ASP A 72 1.47 -6.34 -6.82
CA ASP A 72 2.88 -6.27 -6.43
C ASP A 72 3.47 -4.90 -6.81
N PHE A 73 2.70 -3.84 -6.55
CA PHE A 73 3.03 -2.50 -7.05
C PHE A 73 4.07 -1.83 -6.15
N CYS A 74 5.34 -2.14 -6.37
CA CYS A 74 6.47 -1.61 -5.60
C CYS A 74 7.45 -0.81 -6.48
N PRO A 75 8.37 -0.03 -5.89
CA PRO A 75 9.36 0.72 -6.65
C PRO A 75 10.24 -0.16 -7.56
N GLN A 76 10.49 -1.42 -7.19
CA GLN A 76 11.33 -2.34 -7.96
C GLN A 76 10.69 -2.73 -9.31
N ASN A 77 9.35 -2.70 -9.38
CA ASN A 77 8.57 -3.02 -10.58
C ASN A 77 8.27 -1.79 -11.45
N SER A 78 8.90 -0.65 -11.15
CA SER A 78 8.76 0.60 -11.90
C SER A 78 10.06 0.95 -12.63
N LEU A 79 10.06 0.80 -13.95
CA LEU A 79 11.21 1.14 -14.78
C LEU A 79 11.20 2.62 -15.18
N LEU A 80 12.36 3.23 -15.04
CA LEU A 80 12.64 4.59 -15.48
C LEU A 80 13.46 4.55 -16.78
N PRO A 81 13.24 5.47 -17.73
CA PRO A 81 14.12 5.65 -18.87
C PRO A 81 15.54 6.00 -18.40
N ASP A 82 16.56 5.49 -19.09
CA ASP A 82 17.96 5.91 -18.89
C ASP A 82 18.18 7.29 -19.53
N ALA A 83 17.62 8.31 -18.88
CA ALA A 83 17.67 9.70 -19.30
C ALA A 83 17.80 10.61 -18.07
N PRO A 84 18.41 11.81 -18.21
CA PRO A 84 18.45 12.79 -17.14
C PRO A 84 17.05 13.13 -16.62
N LEU A 85 16.88 13.16 -15.30
CA LEU A 85 15.68 13.69 -14.68
C LEU A 85 15.72 15.22 -14.82
N ASP A 86 14.92 15.78 -15.70
CA ASP A 86 14.72 17.22 -15.80
C ASP A 86 13.29 17.61 -15.39
N SER A 87 13.14 18.82 -14.86
CA SER A 87 11.86 19.32 -14.37
C SER A 87 10.92 19.81 -15.47
N GLN A 88 11.34 19.75 -16.75
CA GLN A 88 10.57 20.26 -17.88
C GLN A 88 9.91 19.14 -18.70
N ASN A 89 10.34 17.89 -18.52
CA ASN A 89 9.85 16.73 -19.23
C ASN A 89 9.06 15.80 -18.32
N ASN A 90 7.93 15.31 -18.84
CA ASN A 90 7.21 14.21 -18.23
C ASN A 90 8.08 12.94 -18.38
N ILE A 91 8.41 12.31 -17.26
CA ILE A 91 9.12 11.03 -17.25
C ILE A 91 8.08 9.92 -17.34
N SER A 92 8.11 9.17 -18.44
CA SER A 92 7.25 7.99 -18.60
C SER A 92 7.80 6.83 -17.77
N LEU A 93 7.03 6.37 -16.79
CA LEU A 93 7.31 5.13 -16.06
C LEU A 93 6.75 3.92 -16.83
N PHE A 94 7.48 2.80 -16.81
CA PHE A 94 6.99 1.54 -17.34
C PHE A 94 6.85 0.50 -16.23
N ILE A 95 5.63 0.01 -16.02
CA ILE A 95 5.31 -0.92 -14.94
C ILE A 95 5.40 -2.36 -15.47
N VAL A 96 6.18 -3.19 -14.79
CA VAL A 96 6.47 -4.58 -15.15
C VAL A 96 6.04 -5.55 -14.05
N ASP A 97 6.15 -6.85 -14.33
CA ASP A 97 5.89 -7.92 -13.37
C ASP A 97 4.43 -8.09 -12.92
N TRP A 98 3.53 -8.16 -13.91
CA TRP A 98 2.08 -8.28 -13.72
C TRP A 98 1.60 -9.68 -13.30
N GLU A 99 2.47 -10.57 -12.81
CA GLU A 99 2.09 -11.96 -12.50
C GLU A 99 1.10 -12.05 -11.32
N ASN A 100 1.16 -11.07 -10.41
CA ASN A 100 0.25 -10.95 -9.26
C ASN A 100 -1.00 -10.13 -9.55
N ALA A 101 -1.21 -9.72 -10.81
CA ALA A 101 -2.33 -8.88 -11.19
C ALA A 101 -3.67 -9.58 -10.92
N GLN A 102 -4.59 -8.84 -10.32
CA GLN A 102 -5.85 -9.39 -9.80
C GLN A 102 -6.93 -8.33 -9.67
N LEU A 103 -8.12 -8.76 -9.27
CA LEU A 103 -9.14 -7.84 -8.78
C LEU A 103 -9.01 -7.70 -7.25
N GLY A 104 -8.93 -6.47 -6.77
CA GLY A 104 -8.80 -6.15 -5.35
C GLY A 104 -8.99 -4.66 -5.08
N VAL A 105 -8.68 -4.22 -3.86
CA VAL A 105 -8.77 -2.81 -3.48
C VAL A 105 -7.47 -2.07 -3.82
N GLU A 106 -7.59 -0.85 -4.35
CA GLU A 106 -6.45 0.00 -4.74
C GLU A 106 -5.47 0.28 -3.58
N ASN A 107 -5.96 0.26 -2.33
CA ASN A 107 -5.11 0.45 -1.16
C ASN A 107 -3.97 -0.56 -1.08
N LEU A 108 -4.13 -1.78 -1.64
CA LEU A 108 -3.08 -2.80 -1.66
C LEU A 108 -1.85 -2.33 -2.45
N ASP A 109 -2.05 -1.89 -3.70
CA ASP A 109 -0.96 -1.41 -4.55
C ASP A 109 -0.30 -0.15 -3.97
N HIS A 110 -1.12 0.83 -3.56
CA HIS A 110 -0.58 2.09 -3.07
C HIS A 110 0.09 1.94 -1.70
N GLY A 111 -0.43 1.07 -0.84
CA GLY A 111 0.14 0.79 0.47
C GLY A 111 1.46 0.04 0.39
N GLU A 112 1.60 -0.87 -0.58
CA GLU A 112 2.84 -1.58 -0.89
C GLU A 112 3.92 -0.63 -1.42
N MET A 113 3.60 0.20 -2.42
CA MET A 113 4.52 1.22 -2.96
C MET A 113 5.09 2.12 -1.84
N ILE A 114 4.21 2.65 -1.00
CA ILE A 114 4.58 3.57 0.09
C ILE A 114 5.29 2.81 1.21
N GLY A 115 4.84 1.59 1.55
CA GLY A 115 5.46 0.74 2.55
C GLY A 115 6.89 0.37 2.20
N GLU A 116 7.19 0.10 0.93
CA GLU A 116 8.56 -0.16 0.48
C GLU A 116 9.45 1.09 0.54
N LEU A 117 8.96 2.24 0.07
CA LEU A 117 9.70 3.50 0.18
C LEU A 117 9.98 3.85 1.65
N TYR A 118 9.01 3.64 2.52
CA TYR A 118 9.18 3.89 3.96
C TYR A 118 10.15 2.88 4.61
N SER A 119 10.10 1.61 4.22
CA SER A 119 11.08 0.59 4.65
C SER A 119 12.50 0.94 4.21
N LEU A 120 12.65 1.45 2.98
CA LEU A 120 13.92 1.94 2.45
C LEU A 120 14.45 3.13 3.28
N TRP A 121 13.59 4.09 3.63
CA TRP A 121 13.96 5.18 4.51
C TRP A 121 14.34 4.69 5.92
N LEU A 122 13.57 3.77 6.51
CA LEU A 122 13.88 3.22 7.83
C LEU A 122 15.24 2.53 7.87
N SER A 123 15.60 1.83 6.80
CA SER A 123 16.85 1.06 6.70
C SER A 123 18.07 1.90 6.32
N GLN A 124 17.94 2.81 5.36
CA GLN A 124 19.06 3.55 4.78
C GLN A 124 19.12 5.03 5.19
N LYS A 125 18.04 5.57 5.76
CA LYS A 125 17.92 6.98 6.16
C LYS A 125 18.22 7.96 5.03
N THR A 126 17.76 7.62 3.82
CA THR A 126 17.91 8.45 2.63
C THR A 126 16.68 9.34 2.43
N ASP A 127 16.89 10.65 2.36
CA ASP A 127 15.81 11.62 2.12
C ASP A 127 15.12 11.39 0.77
N ALA A 128 15.84 10.81 -0.20
CA ALA A 128 15.29 10.48 -1.51
C ALA A 128 14.05 9.58 -1.43
N ALA A 129 14.01 8.63 -0.50
CA ALA A 129 12.85 7.77 -0.32
C ALA A 129 11.61 8.58 0.14
N LEU A 130 11.80 9.56 1.04
CA LEU A 130 10.73 10.45 1.47
C LEU A 130 10.29 11.40 0.35
N TRP A 131 11.21 11.92 -0.46
CA TRP A 131 10.87 12.78 -1.59
C TRP A 131 10.05 12.07 -2.65
N VAL A 132 10.43 10.82 -2.98
CA VAL A 132 9.65 9.99 -3.91
C VAL A 132 8.28 9.67 -3.33
N MET A 133 8.19 9.35 -2.04
CA MET A 133 6.93 9.08 -1.36
C MET A 133 5.99 10.30 -1.34
N GLN A 134 6.53 11.49 -1.11
CA GLN A 134 5.78 12.75 -1.19
C GLN A 134 5.26 12.99 -2.61
N GLY A 135 6.15 12.92 -3.61
CA GLY A 135 5.76 13.11 -5.02
C GLY A 135 4.73 12.07 -5.50
N TYR A 136 4.86 10.82 -5.04
CA TYR A 136 3.89 9.76 -5.31
C TYR A 136 2.54 10.08 -4.67
N SER A 137 2.51 10.47 -3.39
CA SER A 137 1.29 10.86 -2.69
C SER A 137 0.58 12.04 -3.36
N ASP A 138 1.35 13.04 -3.81
CA ASP A 138 0.81 14.18 -4.56
C ASP A 138 0.24 13.77 -5.93
N GLY A 139 0.92 12.83 -6.60
CA GLY A 139 0.54 12.26 -7.89
C GLY A 139 -0.71 11.37 -7.84
N LEU A 140 -1.05 10.78 -6.69
CA LEU A 140 -2.33 10.08 -6.49
C LEU A 140 -3.54 11.00 -6.60
N GLY A 141 -3.33 12.32 -6.50
CA GLY A 141 -4.38 13.31 -6.55
C GLY A 141 -5.21 13.37 -5.26
N PRO A 142 -6.27 14.21 -5.24
CA PRO A 142 -7.22 14.23 -4.14
C PRO A 142 -7.92 12.88 -3.98
N ARG A 143 -8.11 12.44 -2.74
CA ARG A 143 -8.78 11.18 -2.40
C ARG A 143 -9.67 11.34 -1.18
N PRO A 144 -10.78 10.60 -1.08
CA PRO A 144 -11.61 10.58 0.12
C PRO A 144 -10.78 10.26 1.37
N THR A 145 -11.03 10.96 2.47
CA THR A 145 -10.28 10.77 3.73
C THR A 145 -10.31 9.32 4.22
N ASP A 146 -11.43 8.60 4.06
CA ASP A 146 -11.51 7.18 4.43
C ASP A 146 -10.58 6.28 3.60
N PHE A 147 -10.36 6.60 2.32
CA PHE A 147 -9.38 5.91 1.50
C PHE A 147 -7.96 6.13 2.03
N ILE A 148 -7.62 7.35 2.44
CA ILE A 148 -6.30 7.67 2.99
C ILE A 148 -6.06 6.96 4.34
N TRP A 149 -7.07 6.89 5.22
CA TRP A 149 -6.95 6.12 6.45
C TRP A 149 -6.69 4.64 6.17
N ARG A 150 -7.42 4.06 5.20
CA ARG A 150 -7.21 2.67 4.82
C ARG A 150 -5.84 2.43 4.16
N LEU A 151 -5.35 3.41 3.40
CA LEU A 151 -4.01 3.41 2.81
C LEU A 151 -2.94 3.41 3.90
N ALA A 152 -3.05 4.29 4.89
CA ALA A 152 -2.13 4.33 6.02
C ALA A 152 -2.11 3.01 6.82
N VAL A 153 -3.28 2.39 7.04
CA VAL A 153 -3.34 1.02 7.59
C VAL A 153 -2.55 0.04 6.73
N GLN A 154 -2.72 0.09 5.40
CA GLN A 154 -2.04 -0.83 4.49
C GLN A 154 -0.51 -0.64 4.48
N VAL A 155 -0.02 0.59 4.62
CA VAL A 155 1.42 0.87 4.80
C VAL A 155 1.95 0.13 6.03
N GLY A 156 1.27 0.24 7.16
CA GLY A 156 1.69 -0.46 8.38
C GLY A 156 1.59 -1.98 8.29
N VAL A 157 0.57 -2.50 7.59
CA VAL A 157 0.47 -3.93 7.24
C VAL A 157 1.69 -4.39 6.45
N HIS A 158 2.07 -3.65 5.41
CA HIS A 158 3.25 -3.97 4.57
C HIS A 158 4.54 -4.01 5.39
N LEU A 159 4.76 -3.02 6.27
CA LEU A 159 5.95 -2.99 7.14
C LEU A 159 6.07 -4.23 8.03
N LEU A 160 4.95 -4.69 8.60
CA LEU A 160 4.95 -5.87 9.46
C LEU A 160 5.10 -7.16 8.64
N SER A 161 4.35 -7.29 7.55
CA SER A 161 4.39 -8.48 6.70
C SER A 161 5.73 -8.66 5.98
N PHE A 162 6.32 -7.57 5.46
CA PHE A 162 7.56 -7.60 4.66
C PHE A 162 8.73 -6.87 5.29
N GLY A 163 8.54 -5.64 5.75
CA GLY A 163 9.65 -4.76 6.19
C GLY A 163 10.44 -5.28 7.40
N THR A 164 9.87 -6.19 8.20
CA THR A 164 10.58 -6.87 9.29
C THR A 164 11.51 -8.00 8.83
N PHE A 165 11.47 -8.37 7.55
CA PHE A 165 12.41 -9.31 6.97
C PHE A 165 13.70 -8.58 6.52
N GLY A 166 14.83 -9.12 6.96
CA GLY A 166 16.14 -8.59 6.60
C GLY A 166 16.68 -7.55 7.58
N GLY A 167 17.91 -7.11 7.33
CA GLY A 167 18.65 -6.25 8.25
C GLY A 167 19.05 -6.95 9.56
N THR A 168 19.38 -6.15 10.55
CA THR A 168 19.70 -6.58 11.91
C THR A 168 18.43 -6.74 12.76
N ALA A 169 18.51 -7.48 13.86
CA ALA A 169 17.39 -7.62 14.79
C ALA A 169 16.85 -6.26 15.29
N SER A 170 17.75 -5.30 15.57
CA SER A 170 17.35 -3.96 16.01
C SER A 170 16.60 -3.18 14.91
N GLN A 171 17.00 -3.34 13.64
CA GLN A 171 16.27 -2.74 12.53
C GLN A 171 14.88 -3.36 12.38
N ALA A 172 14.77 -4.70 12.46
CA ALA A 172 13.48 -5.39 12.40
C ALA A 172 12.53 -4.97 13.53
N GLU A 173 13.04 -4.81 14.77
CA GLU A 173 12.25 -4.26 15.88
C GLU A 173 11.83 -2.80 15.64
N GLY A 174 12.71 -1.99 15.04
CA GLY A 174 12.39 -0.63 14.64
C GLY A 174 11.23 -0.58 13.64
N VAL A 175 11.30 -1.41 12.60
CA VAL A 175 10.23 -1.57 11.62
C VAL A 175 8.94 -2.06 12.28
N ALA A 176 9.03 -3.02 13.21
CA ALA A 176 7.88 -3.52 13.96
C ALA A 176 7.19 -2.41 14.78
N ARG A 177 7.96 -1.56 15.46
CA ARG A 177 7.43 -0.39 16.19
C ARG A 177 6.71 0.57 15.24
N HIS A 178 7.35 0.95 14.14
CA HIS A 178 6.73 1.86 13.16
C HIS A 178 5.47 1.26 12.53
N GLY A 179 5.51 0.00 12.09
CA GLY A 179 4.35 -0.68 11.52
C GLY A 179 3.15 -0.69 12.47
N LYS A 180 3.39 -1.02 13.74
CA LYS A 180 2.36 -0.94 14.79
C LYS A 180 1.81 0.48 14.96
N ASP A 181 2.68 1.46 15.17
CA ASP A 181 2.26 2.82 15.48
C ASP A 181 1.45 3.42 14.33
N ILE A 182 1.87 3.18 13.08
CA ILE A 182 1.13 3.58 11.88
C ILE A 182 -0.26 2.92 11.87
N MET A 183 -0.35 1.59 12.03
CA MET A 183 -1.62 0.88 11.99
C MET A 183 -2.57 1.33 13.09
N VAL A 184 -2.09 1.43 14.34
CA VAL A 184 -2.92 1.81 15.49
C VAL A 184 -3.42 3.24 15.36
N ASN A 185 -2.57 4.17 14.95
CA ASN A 185 -2.97 5.57 14.77
C ASN A 185 -3.90 5.73 13.55
N ALA A 186 -3.64 5.03 12.45
CA ALA A 186 -4.52 5.07 11.28
C ALA A 186 -5.90 4.49 11.60
N TRP A 187 -5.94 3.35 12.31
CA TRP A 187 -7.19 2.70 12.73
C TRP A 187 -8.02 3.60 13.64
N LYS A 188 -7.36 4.32 14.57
CA LYS A 188 -7.99 5.30 15.47
C LYS A 188 -8.24 6.66 14.81
N LYS A 189 -7.89 6.82 13.53
CA LYS A 189 -7.96 8.09 12.78
C LYS A 189 -7.25 9.26 13.49
N ASN A 190 -6.10 8.98 14.13
CA ASN A 190 -5.33 9.97 14.88
C ASN A 190 -4.53 10.88 13.93
N ARG A 191 -5.19 11.93 13.43
CA ARG A 191 -4.61 12.88 12.48
C ARG A 191 -3.38 13.62 13.02
N ALA A 192 -3.41 14.05 14.27
CA ALA A 192 -2.31 14.79 14.88
C ALA A 192 -0.99 13.99 14.87
N TRP A 193 -1.05 12.67 15.09
CA TRP A 193 0.15 11.82 15.04
C TRP A 193 0.76 11.77 13.64
N PHE A 194 -0.06 11.76 12.58
CA PHE A 194 0.44 11.75 11.20
C PHE A 194 1.04 13.09 10.78
N GLU A 195 0.52 14.20 11.31
CA GLU A 195 1.03 15.55 11.00
C GLU A 195 2.47 15.78 11.51
N GLU A 196 2.86 15.03 12.54
CA GLU A 196 4.20 15.12 13.15
C GLU A 196 5.18 14.06 12.61
N CYS A 197 4.74 13.13 11.77
CA CYS A 197 5.58 12.05 11.25
C CYS A 197 5.87 12.18 9.75
N GLU A 198 6.81 11.37 9.27
CA GLU A 198 7.27 11.36 7.89
C GLU A 198 6.19 10.90 6.88
N LEU A 199 5.06 10.38 7.36
CA LEU A 199 3.89 10.01 6.55
C LEU A 199 2.80 11.10 6.47
N SER A 200 3.08 12.32 6.95
CA SER A 200 2.18 13.47 6.82
C SER A 200 1.75 13.72 5.36
N CYS A 201 2.60 13.39 4.39
CA CYS A 201 2.34 13.51 2.96
C CYS A 201 1.08 12.78 2.48
N LEU A 202 0.72 11.67 3.13
CA LEU A 202 -0.47 10.87 2.78
C LEU A 202 -1.75 11.71 2.83
N PHE A 203 -1.75 12.72 3.69
CA PHE A 203 -2.92 13.49 4.06
C PHE A 203 -2.96 14.90 3.48
N ALA A 204 -1.95 15.26 2.67
CA ALA A 204 -1.83 16.59 2.05
C ALA A 204 -2.98 16.90 1.08
N ARG A 205 -3.58 15.87 0.48
CA ARG A 205 -4.67 15.98 -0.50
C ARG A 205 -5.93 15.18 -0.11
N ALA A 206 -6.14 14.96 1.19
CA ALA A 206 -7.34 14.28 1.67
C ALA A 206 -8.59 15.16 1.48
N GLU A 207 -9.67 14.59 0.94
CA GLU A 207 -10.98 15.23 0.78
C GLU A 207 -11.87 14.92 1.99
N GLU A 208 -12.61 15.92 2.46
CA GLU A 208 -13.59 15.79 3.55
C GLU A 208 -14.83 14.99 3.14
#